data_AF-A0ABD2FCA9-F1
#
_entry.id   AF-A0ABD2FCA9-F1
#
_cell.length_a   1.000
_cell.length_b   1.000
_cell.length_c   1.000
_cell.angle_alpha   90.00
_cell.angle_beta   90.00
_cell.angle_gamma   90.00
#
_symmetry.space_group_name_H-M   'P 1'
#
loop_
_entity.id
_entity.type
_entity.pdbx_description
1 polymer ?
#
loop_
_entity_poly.entity_id
_entity_poly.type
_entity_poly.pdbx_seq_one_letter_code
_entity_poly.pdbx_strand_id
1 'polypeptide(L)'
;MGQLHIQDEELASTHPGRRLRLLLQHHVPSDLEGVEQRLQQLQDLRKGPPLSPWDFEHLLLTGLSCIYRLHAANEAEERGRWAQVFALLAQETLWDLCKGFCPQEQPPLLGPWAFILDPSP
;
A
#
# COMPACT_ATOMS: atom_id res chain seq x y z
N MET A 1 3.41 5.72 17.75
CA MET A 1 3.98 4.38 17.45
C MET A 1 2.82 3.43 17.11
N GLY A 2 2.37 3.44 15.87
CA GLY A 2 1.21 2.64 15.42
C GLY A 2 1.62 1.21 15.09
N GLN A 3 1.52 0.31 16.07
CA GLN A 3 1.65 -1.12 15.80
C GLN A 3 0.51 -1.57 14.89
N LEU A 4 0.85 -2.26 13.80
CA LEU A 4 -0.13 -2.88 12.92
C LEU A 4 -0.88 -3.97 13.71
N HIS A 5 -2.21 -3.84 13.79
CA HIS A 5 -3.11 -4.84 14.34
C HIS A 5 -3.97 -5.44 13.23
N ILE A 6 -4.03 -6.77 13.16
CA ILE A 6 -4.96 -7.48 12.29
C ILE A 6 -6.28 -7.60 13.08
N GLN A 7 -7.33 -6.93 12.62
CA GLN A 7 -8.61 -6.88 13.34
C GLN A 7 -9.37 -8.21 13.36
N ASP A 8 -9.12 -9.06 12.36
CA ASP A 8 -9.66 -10.42 12.35
C ASP A 8 -8.90 -11.25 13.39
N GLU A 9 -9.51 -11.41 14.56
CA GLU A 9 -8.94 -12.13 15.70
C GLU A 9 -8.74 -13.63 15.40
N GLU A 10 -9.58 -14.23 14.56
CA GLU A 10 -9.41 -15.62 14.12
C GLU A 10 -8.11 -15.75 13.33
N LEU A 11 -7.93 -14.92 12.30
CA LEU A 11 -6.71 -14.86 11.51
C LEU A 11 -5.50 -14.53 12.39
N ALA A 12 -5.60 -13.49 13.23
CA ALA A 12 -4.52 -13.04 14.11
C ALA A 12 -4.05 -14.11 15.11
N SER A 13 -4.97 -14.99 15.54
CA SER A 13 -4.66 -16.11 16.44
C SER A 13 -3.94 -17.28 15.75
N THR A 14 -3.97 -17.35 14.42
CA THR A 14 -3.29 -18.41 13.67
C THR A 14 -1.77 -18.18 13.61
N HIS A 15 -0.99 -19.25 13.45
CA HIS A 15 0.45 -19.12 13.22
C HIS A 15 0.78 -18.30 11.95
N PRO A 16 0.13 -18.53 10.80
CA PRO A 16 0.29 -17.68 9.62
C PRO A 16 -0.05 -16.21 9.88
N GLY A 17 -1.13 -15.89 10.59
CA GLY A 17 -1.51 -14.51 10.90
C GLY A 17 -0.50 -13.79 11.80
N ARG A 18 0.01 -14.47 12.84
CA ARG A 18 1.11 -13.93 13.66
C ARG A 18 2.36 -13.65 12.83
N ARG A 19 2.71 -14.56 11.92
CA ARG A 19 3.89 -14.41 11.04
C ARG A 19 3.69 -13.27 10.04
N LEU A 20 2.50 -13.13 9.47
CA LEU A 20 2.14 -12.00 8.62
C LEU A 20 2.26 -10.66 9.37
N ARG A 21 1.70 -10.59 10.59
CA ARG A 21 1.79 -9.39 11.43
C ARG A 21 3.25 -8.99 11.67
N LEU A 22 4.11 -9.94 12.06
CA LEU A 22 5.54 -9.68 12.28
C LEU A 22 6.24 -9.21 11.00
N LEU A 23 5.92 -9.84 9.87
CA LEU A 23 6.49 -9.47 8.58
C LEU A 23 6.12 -8.04 8.21
N LEU A 24 4.84 -7.66 8.32
CA LEU A 24 4.41 -6.29 8.03
C LEU A 24 4.98 -5.27 9.03
N GLN A 25 5.09 -5.61 10.32
CA GLN A 25 5.68 -4.73 11.34
C GLN A 25 7.17 -4.46 11.12
N HIS A 26 7.90 -5.41 10.52
CA HIS A 26 9.35 -5.27 10.29
C HIS A 26 9.68 -4.57 8.97
N HIS A 27 8.87 -4.81 7.94
CA HIS A 27 9.18 -4.39 6.56
C HIS A 27 8.43 -3.12 6.15
N VAL A 28 7.37 -2.73 6.86
CA VAL A 28 6.51 -1.61 6.47
C VAL A 28 6.59 -0.49 7.50
N PRO A 29 6.59 0.79 7.06
CA PRO A 29 6.46 1.92 7.97
C PRO A 29 5.26 1.82 8.92
N SER A 30 5.44 2.33 10.14
CA SER A 30 4.46 2.19 11.22
C SER A 30 3.35 3.24 11.22
N ASP A 31 3.42 4.24 10.35
CA ASP A 31 2.50 5.36 10.28
C ASP A 31 2.38 5.91 8.87
N LEU A 32 1.43 6.81 8.69
CA LEU A 32 1.07 7.37 7.41
C LEU A 32 2.20 8.19 6.80
N GLU A 33 2.90 8.99 7.61
CA GLU A 33 4.03 9.81 7.17
C GLU A 33 5.16 8.94 6.59
N GLY A 34 5.53 7.85 7.27
CA GLY A 34 6.54 6.93 6.77
C GLY A 34 6.12 6.24 5.46
N VAL A 35 4.82 5.93 5.30
CA VAL A 35 4.32 5.39 4.02
C VAL A 35 4.32 6.45 2.92
N GLU A 36 3.89 7.68 3.20
CA GLU A 36 3.92 8.82 2.26
C GLU A 36 5.36 9.09 1.79
N GLN A 37 6.34 9.04 2.70
CA GLN A 37 7.75 9.18 2.35
C GLN A 37 8.24 8.04 1.45
N ARG A 38 7.87 6.79 1.74
CA ARG A 38 8.22 5.65 0.88
C ARG A 38 7.57 5.77 -0.49
N LEU A 39 6.33 6.22 -0.57
CA LEU A 39 5.63 6.46 -1.81
C LEU A 39 6.35 7.51 -2.68
N GLN A 40 6.80 8.61 -2.07
CA GLN A 40 7.57 9.63 -2.78
C GLN A 40 8.85 9.04 -3.39
N GLN A 41 9.58 8.23 -2.62
CA GLN A 41 10.78 7.54 -3.12
C GLN A 41 10.48 6.64 -4.33
N LEU A 42 9.35 5.92 -4.31
CA LEU A 42 8.95 5.06 -5.43
C LEU A 42 8.60 5.88 -6.68
N GLN A 43 7.92 7.01 -6.50
CA GLN A 43 7.56 7.92 -7.59
C GLN A 43 8.80 8.52 -8.29
N ASP A 44 9.84 8.84 -7.52
CA ASP A 44 11.11 9.32 -8.05
C ASP A 44 11.83 8.26 -8.91
N LEU A 45 11.57 6.97 -8.65
CA LEU A 45 12.14 5.83 -9.37
C LEU A 45 11.37 5.42 -10.64
N ARG A 46 10.28 6.12 -11.00
CA ARG A 46 9.46 5.76 -12.18
C ARG A 46 10.23 5.77 -13.50
N LYS A 47 11.19 6.70 -13.67
CA LYS A 47 12.03 6.81 -14.88
C LYS A 47 13.23 5.87 -14.90
N GLY A 48 13.38 5.03 -13.87
CA GLY A 48 14.48 4.08 -13.73
C GLY A 48 14.12 2.66 -14.17
N PRO A 49 15.05 1.70 -14.01
CA PRO A 49 14.76 0.29 -14.24
C PRO A 49 13.64 -0.22 -13.31
N PRO A 50 13.08 -1.42 -13.58
CA PRO A 50 12.21 -2.10 -12.64
C PRO A 50 12.84 -2.19 -11.24
N LEU A 51 12.01 -2.16 -10.22
CA LEU A 51 12.46 -2.33 -8.84
C LEU A 51 13.16 -3.68 -8.67
N SER A 52 14.07 -3.74 -7.70
CA SER A 52 14.61 -5.02 -7.27
C SER A 52 13.47 -5.90 -6.72
N PRO A 53 13.57 -7.24 -6.75
CA PRO A 53 12.54 -8.11 -6.17
C PRO A 53 12.22 -7.78 -4.71
N TRP A 54 13.23 -7.38 -3.94
CA TRP A 54 13.09 -6.97 -2.55
C TRP A 54 12.34 -5.64 -2.39
N ASP A 55 12.62 -4.65 -3.23
CA ASP A 55 11.90 -3.37 -3.20
C ASP A 55 10.46 -3.51 -3.68
N PHE A 56 10.23 -4.39 -4.66
CA PHE A 56 8.89 -4.71 -5.14
C PHE A 56 8.08 -5.48 -4.08
N GLU A 57 8.69 -6.44 -3.38
CA GLU A 57 8.06 -7.10 -2.23
C GLU A 57 7.68 -6.08 -1.16
N HIS A 58 8.59 -5.15 -0.82
CA HIS A 58 8.30 -4.06 0.11
C HIS A 58 7.13 -3.18 -0.33
N LEU A 59 7.03 -2.86 -1.63
CA LEU A 59 5.89 -2.12 -2.19
C LEU A 59 4.58 -2.87 -1.95
N LEU A 60 4.53 -4.17 -2.27
CA LEU A 60 3.33 -4.99 -2.08
C LEU A 60 2.92 -5.11 -0.60
N LEU A 61 3.89 -5.36 0.28
CA LEU A 61 3.66 -5.45 1.72
C LEU A 61 3.17 -4.12 2.30
N THR A 62 3.69 -3.00 1.80
CA THR A 62 3.23 -1.67 2.18
C THR A 62 1.77 -1.46 1.78
N GLY A 63 1.41 -1.86 0.54
CA GLY A 63 0.01 -1.84 0.10
C GLY A 63 -0.91 -2.69 0.97
N LEU A 64 -0.48 -3.90 1.33
CA LEU A 64 -1.24 -4.78 2.23
C LEU A 64 -1.45 -4.18 3.62
N SER A 65 -0.39 -3.59 4.19
CA SER A 65 -0.45 -2.87 5.47
C SER A 65 -1.43 -1.68 5.42
N CYS A 66 -1.43 -0.92 4.32
CA CYS A 66 -2.38 0.18 4.11
C CYS A 66 -3.83 -0.29 4.15
N ILE A 67 -4.16 -1.45 3.57
CA ILE A 67 -5.51 -2.01 3.63
C ILE A 67 -5.92 -2.31 5.08
N TYR A 68 -5.06 -2.97 5.86
CA TYR A 68 -5.35 -3.23 7.27
C TYR A 68 -5.56 -1.94 8.07
N ARG A 69 -4.75 -0.91 7.81
CA ARG A 69 -4.88 0.39 8.48
C ARG A 69 -6.12 1.16 8.03
N LEU A 70 -6.47 1.09 6.74
CA LEU A 70 -7.71 1.64 6.20
C LEU A 70 -8.93 1.06 6.90
N HIS A 71 -8.96 -0.26 7.11
CA HIS A 71 -10.04 -0.93 7.85
C HIS A 71 -10.04 -0.56 9.34
N ALA A 72 -8.86 -0.33 9.91
CA ALA A 72 -8.71 0.03 11.32
C ALA A 72 -8.95 1.51 11.66
N ALA A 73 -8.84 2.40 10.69
CA ALA A 73 -9.04 3.83 10.88
C ALA A 73 -10.50 4.14 11.23
N ASN A 74 -10.72 4.85 12.33
CA ASN A 74 -12.06 5.18 12.83
C ASN A 74 -12.60 6.49 12.23
N GLU A 75 -11.72 7.43 11.89
CA GLU A 75 -12.10 8.73 11.37
C GLU A 75 -12.16 8.72 9.84
N ALA A 76 -13.18 9.35 9.26
CA ALA A 76 -13.38 9.40 7.81
C ALA A 76 -12.20 10.07 7.09
N GLU A 77 -11.61 11.11 7.68
CA GLU A 77 -10.43 11.78 7.15
C GLU A 77 -9.22 10.84 7.10
N GLU A 78 -8.93 10.14 8.21
CA GLU A 78 -7.84 9.17 8.28
C GLU A 78 -8.03 8.03 7.26
N ARG A 79 -9.26 7.51 7.16
CA ARG A 79 -9.62 6.50 6.15
C ARG A 79 -9.37 7.03 4.73
N GLY A 80 -9.79 8.25 4.44
CA GLY A 80 -9.56 8.90 3.15
C GLY A 80 -8.08 8.97 2.78
N ARG A 81 -7.22 9.35 3.73
CA ARG A 81 -5.77 9.40 3.51
C ARG A 81 -5.16 8.02 3.28
N TRP A 82 -5.54 7.00 4.07
CA TRP A 82 -5.09 5.63 3.85
C TRP A 82 -5.54 5.07 2.49
N ALA A 83 -6.78 5.36 2.08
CA ALA A 83 -7.30 4.95 0.78
C ALA A 83 -6.55 5.62 -0.38
N GLN A 84 -6.25 6.91 -0.26
CA GLN A 84 -5.46 7.66 -1.24
C GLN A 84 -4.05 7.06 -1.39
N VAL A 85 -3.36 6.84 -0.27
CA VAL A 85 -2.02 6.24 -0.29
C VAL A 85 -2.04 4.83 -0.86
N PHE A 86 -3.03 4.00 -0.52
CA PHE A 86 -3.21 2.68 -1.11
C PHE A 86 -3.38 2.74 -2.63
N ALA A 87 -4.24 3.63 -3.14
CA ALA A 87 -4.44 3.80 -4.57
C ALA A 87 -3.15 4.22 -5.30
N LEU A 88 -2.36 5.09 -4.68
CA LEU A 88 -1.07 5.52 -5.22
C LEU A 88 -0.04 4.37 -5.23
N LEU A 89 0.03 3.55 -4.18
CA LEU A 89 0.88 2.35 -4.16
C LEU A 89 0.47 1.32 -5.21
N ALA A 90 -0.84 1.14 -5.45
CA ALA A 90 -1.34 0.31 -6.55
C ALA A 90 -0.91 0.86 -7.91
N GLN A 91 -0.94 2.19 -8.08
CA GLN A 91 -0.44 2.84 -9.29
C GLN A 91 1.07 2.66 -9.46
N GLU A 92 1.88 2.75 -8.39
CA GLU A 92 3.31 2.46 -8.46
C GLU A 92 3.58 0.99 -8.80
N THR A 93 2.77 0.07 -8.29
CA THR A 93 2.88 -1.37 -8.61
C THR A 93 2.67 -1.58 -10.11
N LEU A 94 1.63 -0.97 -10.68
CA LEU A 94 1.39 -1.03 -12.13
C LEU A 94 2.51 -0.36 -12.92
N TRP A 95 3.00 0.80 -12.46
CA TRP A 95 4.14 1.48 -13.07
C TRP A 95 5.36 0.58 -13.14
N ASP A 96 5.70 -0.09 -12.05
CA ASP A 96 6.89 -0.94 -12.02
C ASP A 96 6.75 -2.18 -12.91
N LEU A 97 5.60 -2.86 -12.85
CA LEU A 97 5.30 -4.01 -13.72
C LEU A 97 5.28 -3.66 -15.21
N CYS A 98 5.01 -2.40 -15.53
CA CYS A 98 4.89 -1.89 -16.88
C CYS A 98 6.24 -1.60 -17.54
N LYS A 99 7.29 -1.38 -16.74
CA LYS A 99 8.65 -1.16 -17.24
C LYS A 99 9.14 -2.37 -18.03
N GLY A 100 9.46 -2.16 -19.31
CA GLY A 100 9.88 -3.23 -20.23
C GLY A 100 8.74 -4.05 -20.84
N PHE A 101 7.47 -3.81 -20.47
CA PHE A 101 6.31 -4.55 -20.98
C PHE A 101 5.27 -3.68 -21.69
N CYS A 102 5.15 -2.40 -21.33
CA CYS A 102 4.15 -1.50 -21.94
C CYS A 102 4.71 -0.67 -23.10
N PRO A 103 3.84 -0.29 -24.07
CA PRO A 103 4.18 0.73 -25.05
C PRO A 103 4.39 2.09 -24.36
N GLN A 104 5.49 2.77 -24.69
CA GLN A 104 5.89 4.06 -24.10
C GLN A 104 6.14 4.05 -22.58
N GLU A 105 6.31 2.88 -21.97
CA GLU A 105 6.56 2.69 -20.53
C GLU A 105 5.51 3.31 -19.60
N GLN A 106 4.31 3.63 -20.08
CA GLN A 106 3.24 4.21 -19.26
C GLN A 106 2.17 3.17 -18.93
N PRO A 107 1.87 2.92 -17.64
CA PRO A 107 0.78 2.03 -17.26
C PRO A 107 -0.58 2.68 -17.54
N PRO A 108 -1.64 1.87 -17.67
CA PRO A 108 -2.99 2.42 -17.60
C PRO A 108 -3.15 3.18 -16.27
N LEU A 109 -3.66 4.41 -16.35
CA LEU A 109 -4.04 5.14 -15.15
C LEU A 109 -5.15 4.36 -14.46
N LEU A 110 -4.96 4.03 -13.19
CA LEU A 110 -6.09 3.66 -12.34
C LEU A 110 -7.04 4.86 -12.36
N GLY A 111 -8.31 4.63 -12.70
CA GLY A 111 -9.34 5.68 -12.58
C GLY A 111 -9.36 6.27 -11.16
N PRO A 112 -10.17 7.29 -10.88
CA PRO A 112 -10.21 7.85 -9.54
C PRO A 112 -10.97 6.90 -8.60
N TRP A 113 -10.25 5.98 -7.96
CA TRP A 113 -10.80 5.09 -6.91
C TRP A 113 -11.29 5.91 -5.69
N ALA A 114 -10.82 7.16 -5.58
CA ALA A 114 -11.23 8.14 -4.57
C ALA A 114 -12.74 8.45 -4.55
N PHE A 115 -13.48 8.21 -5.65
CA PHE A 115 -14.94 8.44 -5.69
C PHE A 115 -15.78 7.17 -5.46
N ILE A 116 -15.16 6.00 -5.30
CA ILE A 116 -15.91 4.74 -5.10
C ILE A 116 -16.28 4.55 -3.61
N LEU A 117 -15.69 5.33 -2.70
CA LEU A 117 -15.94 5.26 -1.26
C LEU A 117 -16.87 6.36 -0.72
N ASP A 118 -17.71 6.98 -1.55
CA ASP A 118 -18.91 7.66 -1.06
C ASP A 118 -20.03 6.61 -0.92
N PRO A 119 -20.33 6.08 0.27
CA PRO A 119 -21.68 5.64 0.54
C PRO A 119 -22.53 6.92 0.60
N SER A 120 -23.27 7.19 -0.46
CA SER A 120 -24.41 8.12 -0.40
C SER A 120 -25.26 7.80 0.85
N PRO A 121 -25.83 8.81 1.54
CA PRO A 121 -26.52 8.63 2.82
C PRO A 121 -27.73 7.68 2.76
#